data_AF-A0AA40BU99-F1
#
_entry.id   AF-A0AA40BU99-F1
#
_cell.length_a   1.000
_cell.length_b   1.000
_cell.length_c   1.000
_cell.angle_alpha   90.00
_cell.angle_beta   90.00
_cell.angle_gamma   90.00
#
_symmetry.space_group_name_H-M   'P 1'
#
loop_
_entity.id
_entity.type
_entity.pdbx_description
1 polymer ?
#
loop_
_entity_poly.entity_id
_entity_poly.type
_entity_poly.pdbx_seq_one_letter_code
_entity_poly.pdbx_strand_id
1 'polypeptide(L)'
;MASRRPLLRLLAQSRIQSRLSNSACRRTISSFSASSKASQHPLARYLGVTALSLLVATPLFYKMAVDEPYMLDAPTLAERDQQTKRAEAITNASPMRLRMEKFIKEQQVEIVRALEAIDGTKFRVDEWQRKEGGGGITCVLQEGKVFEKAGAGISAVYGTLPKAAILKMRANHKNLVNGANEIPESIEFFAAGLSLICHPRNPMAPTIHLNYRYFETANPDGSSGAWWFGGGSDLTPNYLFEEDAILFHKSLKDTCDAHNKEFYPKFKKWCDEYFYNKHRRESRGIGGIFFDDLDETTADKESLFAFIQESLKSFVPTYTTIMNKRKDMPFTEKEKEWQQIRRGRYVEFNLVHDRGTAFGLNTPGPRVESILMSMPLTATWKYMYEPEPGSREEKLEKVLREPKEWV
;
A
#
# COMPACT_ATOMS: atom_id res chain seq x y z
N MET A 1 -35.15 1.34 49.93
CA MET A 1 -34.13 1.08 50.97
C MET A 1 -32.76 1.15 50.30
N ALA A 2 -32.12 2.32 50.21
CA ALA A 2 -31.27 2.94 51.23
C ALA A 2 -30.17 1.96 51.70
N SER A 3 -28.95 2.02 51.16
CA SER A 3 -27.84 2.96 51.47
C SER A 3 -26.77 2.26 52.31
N ARG A 4 -25.49 2.37 51.91
CA ARG A 4 -24.34 2.84 52.73
C ARG A 4 -22.99 2.27 52.25
N ARG A 5 -22.18 3.15 51.66
CA ARG A 5 -20.74 3.34 51.98
C ARG A 5 -20.65 4.12 53.32
N PRO A 6 -19.53 4.19 54.09
CA PRO A 6 -18.21 4.63 53.57
C PRO A 6 -16.89 4.29 54.35
N LEU A 7 -15.76 4.65 53.69
CA LEU A 7 -14.49 5.30 54.15
C LEU A 7 -13.63 4.78 55.33
N LEU A 8 -12.31 4.63 55.06
CA LEU A 8 -11.10 5.32 55.63
C LEU A 8 -9.86 4.39 55.60
N ARG A 9 -8.77 4.68 54.85
CA ARG A 9 -7.58 5.52 55.15
C ARG A 9 -6.81 5.09 56.43
N LEU A 10 -5.56 4.61 56.30
CA LEU A 10 -4.37 5.23 56.92
C LEU A 10 -3.02 4.60 56.47
N LEU A 11 -2.03 5.48 56.37
CA LEU A 11 -0.59 5.28 56.21
C LEU A 11 0.07 4.82 57.52
N ALA A 12 1.21 4.13 57.47
CA ALA A 12 2.31 4.32 58.42
C ALA A 12 3.63 3.72 57.92
N GLN A 13 4.66 4.56 57.92
CA GLN A 13 6.09 4.25 57.79
C GLN A 13 6.61 3.55 59.06
N SER A 14 7.69 2.76 58.94
CA SER A 14 8.67 2.67 60.03
C SER A 14 10.09 2.42 59.49
N ARG A 15 11.01 3.29 59.94
CA ARG A 15 12.47 3.15 59.88
C ARG A 15 12.93 2.32 61.07
N ILE A 16 13.95 1.48 60.91
CA ILE A 16 14.87 1.09 62.00
C ILE A 16 16.32 1.07 61.49
N GLN A 17 17.21 1.62 62.32
CA GLN A 17 18.63 1.91 62.12
C GLN A 17 19.58 0.75 62.49
N SER A 18 20.82 0.92 62.01
CA SER A 18 22.12 0.67 62.69
C SER A 18 22.73 -0.74 62.67
N ARG A 19 24.00 -0.83 62.20
CA ARG A 19 25.20 -0.87 63.08
C ARG A 19 26.51 -0.76 62.29
N LEU A 20 27.48 -0.11 62.94
CA LEU A 20 28.88 0.14 62.57
C LEU A 20 29.81 -1.00 63.00
N SER A 21 30.97 -1.14 62.35
CA SER A 21 32.30 -1.52 62.92
C SER A 21 33.30 -1.78 61.77
N ASN A 22 34.20 -0.86 61.39
CA ASN A 22 35.57 -0.61 61.88
C ASN A 22 36.59 -1.78 61.82
N SER A 23 37.67 -1.60 61.04
CA SER A 23 39.10 -1.69 61.43
C SER A 23 39.99 -1.69 60.15
N ALA A 24 40.79 -0.64 59.89
CA ALA A 24 42.25 -0.51 60.18
C ALA A 24 43.14 -1.34 59.22
N CYS A 25 44.36 -1.01 58.80
CA CYS A 25 45.29 0.13 58.87
C CYS A 25 46.53 -0.35 58.06
N ARG A 26 47.20 0.51 57.29
CA ARG A 26 48.69 0.56 57.24
C ARG A 26 49.20 1.77 56.46
N ARG A 27 49.98 2.58 57.16
CA ARG A 27 50.85 3.65 56.67
C ARG A 27 52.20 3.07 56.26
N THR A 28 52.88 3.75 55.34
CA THR A 28 54.35 3.90 55.33
C THR A 28 54.70 5.35 54.97
N ILE A 29 55.68 5.88 55.70
CA ILE A 29 56.28 7.23 55.66
C ILE A 29 57.65 7.07 54.97
N SER A 30 58.10 7.95 54.08
CA SER A 30 59.08 9.05 54.27
C SER A 30 59.58 9.43 52.84
N SER A 31 59.98 10.64 52.47
CA SER A 31 60.94 11.54 53.12
C SER A 31 60.92 12.94 52.47
N PHE A 32 61.35 13.94 53.25
CA PHE A 32 61.57 15.34 52.90
C PHE A 32 62.80 15.57 51.99
N SER A 33 62.74 16.60 51.13
CA SER A 33 63.85 17.54 50.93
C SER A 33 63.32 18.90 50.48
N ALA A 34 63.77 19.97 51.13
CA ALA A 34 63.36 21.35 50.90
C ALA A 34 64.36 22.12 50.02
N SER A 35 63.88 23.25 49.49
CA SER A 35 64.60 24.45 49.04
C SER A 35 65.09 24.51 47.58
N SER A 36 64.50 25.42 46.79
CA SER A 36 65.07 26.77 46.62
C SER A 36 64.08 27.70 45.92
N LYS A 37 64.04 28.96 46.37
CA LYS A 37 63.35 30.07 45.71
C LYS A 37 64.24 30.60 44.59
N ALA A 38 63.68 30.82 43.40
CA ALA A 38 64.17 31.79 42.45
C ALA A 38 62.97 32.44 41.73
N SER A 39 62.79 33.73 41.98
CA SER A 39 61.88 34.63 41.27
C SER A 39 62.44 34.94 39.88
N GLN A 40 61.63 34.88 38.82
CA GLN A 40 61.86 35.63 37.58
C GLN A 40 60.60 35.71 36.66
N HIS A 41 60.14 36.95 36.47
CA HIS A 41 59.34 37.60 35.39
C HIS A 41 58.08 36.96 34.74
N PRO A 42 56.97 37.74 34.59
CA PRO A 42 55.67 37.27 34.06
C PRO A 42 55.49 37.31 32.53
N LEU A 43 56.54 37.51 31.72
CA LEU A 43 56.41 37.64 30.26
C LEU A 43 56.51 36.32 29.47
N ALA A 44 57.03 35.24 30.08
CA ALA A 44 57.21 33.96 29.39
C ALA A 44 55.94 33.10 29.28
N ARG A 45 54.88 33.40 30.04
CA ARG A 45 53.63 32.61 30.04
C ARG A 45 52.65 32.98 28.90
N TYR A 46 52.75 34.17 28.33
CA TYR A 46 51.83 34.60 27.27
C TYR A 46 52.30 34.21 25.86
N LEU A 47 53.61 34.05 25.64
CA LEU A 47 54.16 33.60 24.34
C LEU A 47 54.04 32.09 24.11
N GLY A 48 54.06 31.28 25.18
CA GLY A 48 53.86 29.83 25.08
C GLY A 48 52.41 29.42 24.79
N VAL A 49 51.43 30.19 25.28
CA VAL A 49 50.00 29.88 25.10
C VAL A 49 49.50 30.31 23.72
N THR A 50 49.99 31.42 23.17
CA THR A 50 49.65 31.85 21.81
C THR A 50 50.29 30.97 20.74
N ALA A 51 51.56 30.59 20.90
CA ALA A 51 52.25 29.69 19.97
C ALA A 51 51.65 28.27 19.96
N LEU A 52 51.25 27.74 21.12
CA LEU A 52 50.62 26.42 21.21
C LEU A 52 49.18 26.43 20.67
N SER A 53 48.42 27.52 20.85
CA SER A 53 47.09 27.66 20.24
C SER A 53 47.16 27.72 18.72
N LEU A 54 48.18 28.38 18.14
CA LEU A 54 48.41 28.41 16.70
C LEU A 54 48.86 27.04 16.16
N LEU A 55 49.71 26.31 16.89
CA LEU A 55 50.21 24.97 16.50
C LEU A 55 49.16 23.85 16.59
N VAL A 56 48.11 24.01 17.41
CA VAL A 56 46.99 23.05 17.48
C VAL A 56 45.84 23.48 16.57
N ALA A 57 45.56 24.78 16.47
CA ALA A 57 44.49 25.29 15.62
C ALA A 57 44.83 25.15 14.12
N THR A 58 46.07 25.42 13.70
CA THR A 58 46.44 25.33 12.27
C THR A 58 46.29 23.94 11.67
N PRO A 59 46.75 22.82 12.28
CA PRO A 59 46.48 21.50 11.75
C PRO A 59 45.01 21.08 11.92
N LEU A 60 44.26 21.61 12.89
CA LEU A 60 42.82 21.33 13.02
C LEU A 60 42.01 22.05 11.93
N PHE A 61 42.31 23.31 11.64
CA PHE A 61 41.74 24.08 10.53
C PHE A 61 42.18 23.54 9.18
N TYR A 62 43.44 23.11 9.05
CA TYR A 62 43.92 22.42 7.85
C TYR A 62 43.21 21.08 7.69
N LYS A 63 43.05 20.27 8.74
CA LYS A 63 42.31 19.01 8.67
C LYS A 63 40.83 19.23 8.35
N MET A 64 40.18 20.25 8.90
CA MET A 64 38.81 20.64 8.51
C MET A 64 38.69 21.26 7.10
N ALA A 65 39.77 21.83 6.56
CA ALA A 65 39.80 22.42 5.21
C ALA A 65 40.29 21.43 4.13
N VAL A 66 40.87 20.30 4.54
CA VAL A 66 41.49 19.28 3.68
C VAL A 66 40.77 17.93 3.80
N ASP A 67 39.97 17.71 4.84
CA ASP A 67 38.92 16.71 4.82
C ASP A 67 37.97 17.11 3.68
N GLU A 68 37.87 16.25 2.67
CA GLU A 68 36.86 16.40 1.63
C GLU A 68 35.51 16.66 2.31
N PRO A 69 34.66 17.57 1.79
CA PRO A 69 33.34 17.76 2.36
C PRO A 69 32.72 16.38 2.50
N TYR A 70 32.23 16.04 3.69
CA TYR A 70 31.35 14.89 3.86
C TYR A 70 30.19 15.12 2.88
N MET A 71 30.29 14.50 1.70
CA MET A 71 29.24 14.47 0.72
C MET A 71 28.20 13.53 1.33
N LEU A 72 27.37 14.10 2.21
CA LEU A 72 26.13 13.45 2.60
C LEU A 72 25.38 13.25 1.29
N ASP A 73 25.20 11.99 0.89
CA ASP A 73 24.39 11.65 -0.27
C ASP A 73 23.08 12.45 -0.20
N ALA A 74 22.65 13.01 -1.31
CA ALA A 74 21.41 13.76 -1.36
C ALA A 74 20.28 12.85 -0.83
N PRO A 75 19.37 13.37 0.02
CA PRO A 75 18.34 12.53 0.62
C PRO A 75 17.48 11.92 -0.49
N THR A 76 17.23 10.61 -0.37
CA THR A 76 16.37 9.87 -1.29
C THR A 76 14.95 10.43 -1.27
N LEU A 77 14.17 10.12 -2.31
CA LEU A 77 12.76 10.48 -2.37
C LEU A 77 11.99 10.01 -1.13
N ALA A 78 12.29 8.80 -0.66
CA ALA A 78 11.68 8.19 0.52
C ALA A 78 11.98 8.99 1.81
N GLU A 79 13.24 9.41 1.98
CA GLU A 79 13.67 10.19 3.14
C GLU A 79 13.05 11.58 3.15
N ARG A 80 13.01 12.26 1.99
CA ARG A 80 12.34 13.56 1.83
C ARG A 80 10.86 13.47 2.21
N ASP A 81 10.15 12.51 1.65
CA ASP A 81 8.72 12.30 1.94
C ASP A 81 8.49 11.91 3.41
N GLN A 82 9.41 11.15 4.03
CA GLN A 82 9.33 10.80 5.45
C GLN A 82 9.56 12.02 6.36
N GLN A 83 10.49 12.91 5.99
CA GLN A 83 10.71 14.17 6.70
C GLN A 83 9.47 15.06 6.63
N THR A 84 8.90 15.24 5.43
CA THR A 84 7.65 16.00 5.24
C THR A 84 6.52 15.44 6.09
N LYS A 85 6.33 14.11 6.09
CA LYS A 85 5.31 13.43 6.92
C LYS A 85 5.49 13.64 8.43
N ARG A 86 6.72 13.89 8.91
CA ARG A 86 7.03 14.15 10.33
C ARG A 86 6.88 15.64 10.69
N ALA A 87 7.18 16.52 9.75
CA ALA A 87 7.20 17.97 9.98
C ALA A 87 5.82 18.60 9.86
N GLU A 88 4.99 18.14 8.91
CA GLU A 88 3.76 18.83 8.52
C GLU A 88 2.58 17.87 8.34
N ALA A 89 1.36 18.40 8.50
CA ALA A 89 0.16 17.66 8.16
C ALA A 89 0.00 17.58 6.63
N ILE A 90 -0.46 16.44 6.12
CA ILE A 90 -0.74 16.28 4.68
C ILE A 90 -1.99 17.08 4.31
N THR A 91 -1.80 18.06 3.42
CA THR A 91 -2.83 18.97 2.90
C THR A 91 -2.99 18.81 1.38
N ASN A 92 -3.88 19.58 0.76
CA ASN A 92 -4.04 19.60 -0.69
C ASN A 92 -2.80 20.17 -1.42
N ALA A 93 -1.95 20.95 -0.73
CA ALA A 93 -0.72 21.48 -1.29
C ALA A 93 0.46 20.49 -1.19
N SER A 94 0.31 19.40 -0.44
CA SER A 94 1.34 18.36 -0.35
C SER A 94 1.51 17.61 -1.67
N PRO A 95 2.69 17.03 -1.95
CA PRO A 95 2.90 16.21 -3.14
C PRO A 95 1.83 15.11 -3.29
N MET A 96 1.43 14.83 -4.54
CA MET A 96 0.38 13.87 -4.84
C MET A 96 0.66 12.48 -4.24
N ARG A 97 1.94 12.08 -4.17
CA ARG A 97 2.39 10.84 -3.52
C ARG A 97 1.88 10.71 -2.08
N LEU A 98 2.03 11.76 -1.27
CA LEU A 98 1.61 11.76 0.13
C LEU A 98 0.09 11.80 0.27
N ARG A 99 -0.58 12.55 -0.61
CA ARG A 99 -2.04 12.65 -0.65
C ARG A 99 -2.68 11.32 -1.04
N MET A 100 -2.14 10.64 -2.04
CA MET A 100 -2.57 9.31 -2.45
C MET A 100 -2.35 8.28 -1.35
N GLU A 101 -1.15 8.24 -0.72
CA GLU A 101 -0.86 7.31 0.39
C GLU A 101 -1.85 7.50 1.55
N LYS A 102 -2.11 8.75 1.95
CA LYS A 102 -3.09 9.06 2.99
C LYS A 102 -4.49 8.58 2.59
N PHE A 103 -4.93 8.93 1.38
CA PHE A 103 -6.25 8.58 0.88
C PHE A 103 -6.49 7.06 0.87
N ILE A 104 -5.56 6.26 0.32
CA ILE A 104 -5.74 4.80 0.28
C ILE A 104 -5.74 4.18 1.68
N LYS A 105 -4.97 4.70 2.63
CA LYS A 105 -4.98 4.22 4.02
C LYS A 105 -6.33 4.48 4.69
N GLU A 106 -6.88 5.68 4.50
CA GLU A 106 -8.22 6.04 5.00
C GLU A 106 -9.30 5.14 4.39
N GLN A 107 -9.25 4.93 3.07
CA GLN A 107 -10.22 4.06 2.38
C GLN A 107 -10.10 2.60 2.77
N GLN A 108 -8.88 2.07 3.01
CA GLN A 108 -8.72 0.70 3.51
C GLN A 108 -9.43 0.52 4.85
N VAL A 109 -9.32 1.48 5.76
CA VAL A 109 -10.01 1.44 7.06
C VAL A 109 -11.52 1.42 6.89
N GLU A 110 -12.07 2.28 6.03
CA GLU A 110 -13.51 2.33 5.74
C GLU A 110 -14.03 1.02 5.13
N ILE A 111 -13.30 0.50 4.14
CA ILE A 111 -13.59 -0.77 3.46
C ILE A 111 -13.56 -1.93 4.44
N VAL A 112 -12.49 -2.08 5.22
CA VAL A 112 -12.36 -3.15 6.21
C VAL A 112 -13.51 -3.08 7.20
N ARG A 113 -13.84 -1.89 7.73
CA ARG A 113 -14.98 -1.71 8.63
C ARG A 113 -16.30 -2.16 8.00
N ALA A 114 -16.56 -1.79 6.74
CA ALA A 114 -17.79 -2.16 6.05
C ALA A 114 -17.89 -3.67 5.81
N LEU A 115 -16.78 -4.33 5.43
CA LEU A 115 -16.74 -5.77 5.21
C LEU A 115 -16.87 -6.56 6.53
N GLU A 116 -16.22 -6.10 7.61
CA GLU A 116 -16.39 -6.67 8.95
C GLU A 116 -17.84 -6.56 9.45
N ALA A 117 -18.54 -5.46 9.14
CA ALA A 117 -19.94 -5.28 9.51
C ALA A 117 -20.86 -6.27 8.78
N ILE A 118 -20.55 -6.61 7.52
CA ILE A 118 -21.28 -7.62 6.74
C ILE A 118 -20.99 -9.03 7.27
N ASP A 119 -19.72 -9.35 7.55
CA ASP A 119 -19.31 -10.71 7.93
C ASP A 119 -19.58 -11.03 9.40
N GLY A 120 -19.31 -10.07 10.29
CA GLY A 120 -19.27 -10.28 11.74
C GLY A 120 -17.95 -10.86 12.26
N THR A 121 -16.93 -11.03 11.40
CA THR A 121 -15.57 -11.48 11.77
C THR A 121 -14.57 -10.36 11.50
N LYS A 122 -13.47 -10.32 12.28
CA LYS A 122 -12.41 -9.30 12.16
C LYS A 122 -11.35 -9.68 11.14
N PHE A 123 -10.80 -8.68 10.45
CA PHE A 123 -9.63 -8.86 9.59
C PHE A 123 -8.36 -8.98 10.45
N ARG A 124 -7.45 -9.87 10.05
CA ARG A 124 -6.06 -9.85 10.50
C ARG A 124 -5.32 -8.74 9.76
N VAL A 125 -4.73 -7.82 10.51
CA VAL A 125 -3.92 -6.73 9.96
C VAL A 125 -2.45 -7.10 10.06
N ASP A 126 -1.73 -7.00 8.96
CA ASP A 126 -0.28 -7.20 8.89
C ASP A 126 0.40 -5.99 8.26
N GLU A 127 1.18 -5.27 9.06
CA GLU A 127 1.96 -4.12 8.63
C GLU A 127 3.39 -4.55 8.31
N TRP A 128 3.91 -4.08 7.18
CA TRP A 128 5.25 -4.46 6.73
C TRP A 128 5.96 -3.29 6.05
N GLN A 129 7.29 -3.36 6.06
CA GLN A 129 8.17 -2.33 5.53
C GLN A 129 9.18 -2.95 4.56
N ARG A 130 9.71 -2.11 3.66
CA ARG A 130 10.77 -2.50 2.72
C ARG A 130 12.08 -1.83 3.08
N LYS A 131 13.18 -2.52 2.81
CA LYS A 131 14.53 -1.96 2.98
C LYS A 131 14.76 -0.77 2.03
N GLU A 132 14.19 -0.82 0.83
CA GLU A 132 14.32 0.24 -0.19
C GLU A 132 13.43 1.47 0.09
N GLY A 133 12.63 1.44 1.15
CA GLY A 133 11.74 2.55 1.53
C GLY A 133 10.26 2.25 1.29
N GLY A 134 9.43 2.75 2.20
CA GLY A 134 7.99 2.52 2.21
C GLY A 134 7.60 1.17 2.81
N GLY A 135 6.45 0.64 2.37
CA GLY A 135 5.86 -0.57 2.95
C GLY A 135 4.40 -0.76 2.54
N GLY A 136 3.65 -1.45 3.39
CA GLY A 136 2.23 -1.68 3.16
C GLY A 136 1.51 -2.21 4.37
N ILE A 137 0.18 -2.27 4.25
CA ILE A 137 -0.72 -2.86 5.24
C ILE A 137 -1.57 -3.87 4.50
N THR A 138 -1.51 -5.13 4.90
CA THR A 138 -2.29 -6.22 4.31
C THR A 138 -3.32 -6.69 5.32
N CYS A 139 -4.59 -6.43 5.03
CA CYS A 139 -5.71 -6.88 5.84
C CYS A 139 -6.31 -8.13 5.18
N VAL A 140 -6.34 -9.25 5.91
CA VAL A 140 -6.91 -10.53 5.42
C VAL A 140 -7.95 -11.07 6.39
N LEU A 141 -9.10 -11.47 5.84
CA LEU A 141 -10.11 -12.26 6.52
C LEU A 141 -10.20 -13.61 5.80
N GLN A 142 -10.10 -14.70 6.56
CA GLN A 142 -10.25 -16.06 6.06
C GLN A 142 -11.27 -16.81 6.90
N GLU A 143 -12.01 -17.71 6.26
CA GLU A 143 -13.01 -18.58 6.89
C GLU A 143 -14.11 -17.82 7.65
N GLY A 144 -14.43 -16.60 7.20
CA GLY A 144 -15.54 -15.82 7.73
C GLY A 144 -16.92 -16.43 7.45
N LYS A 145 -17.93 -15.77 8.02
CA LYS A 145 -19.34 -16.22 7.92
C LYS A 145 -19.91 -15.93 6.54
N VAL A 146 -19.58 -14.77 5.98
CA VAL A 146 -20.05 -14.30 4.67
C VAL A 146 -18.94 -14.38 3.63
N PHE A 147 -17.73 -13.95 3.98
CA PHE A 147 -16.56 -14.04 3.13
C PHE A 147 -15.75 -15.27 3.50
N GLU A 148 -15.59 -16.19 2.55
CA GLU A 148 -14.72 -17.34 2.75
C GLU A 148 -13.25 -16.91 2.73
N LYS A 149 -12.92 -15.92 1.91
CA LYS A 149 -11.67 -15.19 1.95
C LYS A 149 -11.88 -13.77 1.42
N ALA A 150 -11.37 -12.77 2.13
CA ALA A 150 -11.34 -11.39 1.69
C ALA A 150 -9.98 -10.77 2.03
N GLY A 151 -9.51 -9.90 1.14
CA GLY A 151 -8.21 -9.28 1.25
C GLY A 151 -8.28 -7.82 0.80
N ALA A 152 -7.75 -6.92 1.61
CA ALA A 152 -7.60 -5.51 1.29
C ALA A 152 -6.17 -5.08 1.61
N GLY A 153 -5.34 -4.89 0.59
CA GLY A 153 -3.94 -4.52 0.72
C GLY A 153 -3.70 -3.10 0.23
N ILE A 154 -2.94 -2.32 0.99
CA ILE A 154 -2.32 -1.09 0.52
C ILE A 154 -0.81 -1.26 0.48
N SER A 155 -0.20 -0.65 -0.52
CA SER A 155 1.26 -0.48 -0.60
C SER A 155 1.57 0.97 -0.95
N ALA A 156 2.68 1.47 -0.40
CA ALA A 156 3.29 2.73 -0.76
C ALA A 156 4.80 2.50 -0.73
N VAL A 157 5.37 2.25 -1.91
CA VAL A 157 6.74 1.78 -2.08
C VAL A 157 7.56 2.79 -2.84
N TYR A 158 8.82 2.90 -2.42
CA TYR A 158 9.83 3.70 -3.08
C TYR A 158 10.86 2.76 -3.71
N GLY A 159 11.59 3.25 -4.70
CA GLY A 159 12.71 2.53 -5.25
C GLY A 159 13.35 3.28 -6.41
N THR A 160 14.25 2.58 -7.09
CA THR A 160 15.01 3.12 -8.21
C THR A 160 14.83 2.20 -9.42
N LEU A 161 14.39 2.78 -10.55
CA LEU A 161 14.32 2.08 -11.83
C LEU A 161 15.68 2.16 -12.54
N PRO A 162 16.34 1.03 -12.84
CA PRO A 162 17.53 1.06 -13.69
C PRO A 162 17.16 1.34 -15.15
N LYS A 163 18.11 1.84 -15.95
CA LYS A 163 17.96 2.14 -17.38
C LYS A 163 17.24 1.07 -18.19
N ALA A 164 17.55 -0.21 -17.97
CA ALA A 164 16.90 -1.33 -18.65
C ALA A 164 15.40 -1.45 -18.32
N ALA A 165 15.00 -1.16 -17.08
CA ALA A 165 13.59 -1.13 -16.68
C ALA A 165 12.87 0.08 -17.27
N ILE A 166 13.51 1.25 -17.28
CA ILE A 166 13.00 2.48 -17.90
C ILE A 166 12.70 2.24 -19.39
N LEU A 167 13.65 1.63 -20.11
CA LEU A 167 13.49 1.27 -21.52
C LEU A 167 12.30 0.32 -21.77
N LYS A 168 12.13 -0.70 -20.91
CA LYS A 168 10.98 -1.61 -21.01
C LYS A 168 9.65 -0.91 -20.71
N MET A 169 9.62 -0.07 -19.67
CA MET A 169 8.41 0.65 -19.29
C MET A 169 8.01 1.67 -20.35
N ARG A 170 8.95 2.34 -21.02
CA ARG A 170 8.67 3.25 -22.15
C ARG A 170 7.84 2.63 -23.29
N ALA A 171 7.91 1.31 -23.49
CA ALA A 171 7.10 0.63 -24.50
C ALA A 171 5.59 0.77 -24.25
N ASN A 172 5.20 0.85 -22.98
CA ASN A 172 3.80 0.98 -22.56
C ASN A 172 3.47 2.37 -22.00
N HIS A 173 4.47 3.07 -21.45
CA HIS A 173 4.34 4.37 -20.78
C HIS A 173 5.12 5.43 -21.55
N LYS A 174 4.52 5.98 -22.62
CA LYS A 174 5.20 6.87 -23.57
C LYS A 174 5.77 8.14 -22.93
N ASN A 175 5.18 8.58 -21.82
CA ASN A 175 5.59 9.79 -21.10
C ASN A 175 6.75 9.59 -20.13
N LEU A 176 7.24 8.36 -19.96
CA LEU A 176 8.37 8.07 -19.09
C LEU A 176 9.63 8.74 -19.67
N VAL A 177 10.12 9.81 -18.99
CA VAL A 177 11.29 10.62 -19.38
C VAL A 177 11.06 11.48 -20.64
N ASN A 178 9.95 12.22 -20.70
CA ASN A 178 9.67 13.17 -21.78
C ASN A 178 10.80 14.21 -21.94
N GLY A 179 11.31 14.39 -23.17
CA GLY A 179 12.22 15.48 -23.54
C GLY A 179 13.71 15.30 -23.22
N ALA A 180 14.13 14.20 -22.60
CA ALA A 180 15.55 13.93 -22.41
C ALA A 180 16.17 13.25 -23.65
N ASN A 181 17.17 13.90 -24.26
CA ASN A 181 17.98 13.32 -25.34
C ASN A 181 18.73 12.05 -24.87
N GLU A 182 18.97 11.94 -23.55
CA GLU A 182 19.62 10.79 -22.92
C GLU A 182 18.72 10.19 -21.84
N ILE A 183 18.65 8.86 -21.85
CA ILE A 183 17.94 8.11 -20.80
C ILE A 183 18.87 8.02 -19.60
N PRO A 184 18.46 8.51 -18.42
CA PRO A 184 19.29 8.46 -17.22
C PRO A 184 19.59 7.01 -16.83
N GLU A 185 20.73 6.80 -16.20
CA GLU A 185 21.16 5.48 -15.73
C GLU A 185 20.20 4.90 -14.69
N SER A 186 19.59 5.77 -13.89
CA SER A 186 18.52 5.38 -12.97
C SER A 186 17.58 6.54 -12.64
N ILE A 187 16.35 6.22 -12.25
CA ILE A 187 15.33 7.20 -11.84
C ILE A 187 14.64 6.71 -10.57
N GLU A 188 14.51 7.58 -9.57
CA GLU A 188 13.70 7.29 -8.39
C GLU A 188 12.21 7.25 -8.74
N PHE A 189 11.47 6.32 -8.13
CA PHE A 189 10.04 6.22 -8.32
C PHE A 189 9.31 6.02 -7.00
N PHE A 190 8.03 6.34 -7.05
CA PHE A 190 7.04 6.04 -6.04
C PHE A 190 5.87 5.32 -6.69
N ALA A 191 5.40 4.26 -6.04
CA ALA A 191 4.18 3.58 -6.41
C ALA A 191 3.32 3.34 -5.16
N ALA A 192 2.06 3.75 -5.23
CA ALA A 192 1.10 3.45 -4.16
C ALA A 192 -0.22 2.96 -4.73
N GLY A 193 -0.89 2.07 -4.01
CA GLY A 193 -2.21 1.63 -4.42
C GLY A 193 -2.93 0.80 -3.37
N LEU A 194 -4.25 0.74 -3.54
CA LEU A 194 -5.13 -0.16 -2.82
C LEU A 194 -5.60 -1.25 -3.79
N SER A 195 -5.43 -2.50 -3.38
CA SER A 195 -5.94 -3.68 -4.09
C SER A 195 -6.83 -4.48 -3.15
N LEU A 196 -8.01 -4.87 -3.63
CA LEU A 196 -8.96 -5.65 -2.84
C LEU A 196 -9.60 -6.75 -3.67
N ILE A 197 -9.79 -7.89 -3.02
CA ILE A 197 -10.54 -9.03 -3.54
C ILE A 197 -11.42 -9.57 -2.43
N CYS A 198 -12.69 -9.84 -2.72
CA CYS A 198 -13.58 -10.56 -1.81
C CYS A 198 -14.15 -11.80 -2.50
N HIS A 199 -14.03 -12.95 -1.85
CA HIS A 199 -14.65 -14.21 -2.25
C HIS A 199 -15.73 -14.61 -1.24
N PRO A 200 -17.01 -14.29 -1.52
CA PRO A 200 -18.12 -14.73 -0.68
C PRO A 200 -18.21 -16.25 -0.59
N ARG A 201 -18.68 -16.72 0.57
CA ARG A 201 -19.01 -18.11 0.85
C ARG A 201 -20.26 -18.56 0.09
N ASN A 202 -21.26 -17.69 -0.01
CA ASN A 202 -22.52 -17.98 -0.70
C ASN A 202 -22.35 -17.87 -2.23
N PRO A 203 -22.71 -18.90 -3.03
CA PRO A 203 -22.64 -18.86 -4.50
C PRO A 203 -23.42 -17.72 -5.14
N MET A 204 -24.51 -17.27 -4.51
CA MET A 204 -25.34 -16.17 -4.99
C MET A 204 -24.67 -14.81 -4.88
N ALA A 205 -23.68 -14.68 -3.98
CA ALA A 205 -22.93 -13.44 -3.79
C ALA A 205 -21.70 -13.41 -4.70
N PRO A 206 -21.50 -12.32 -5.49
CA PRO A 206 -20.41 -12.26 -6.45
C PRO A 206 -19.06 -12.00 -5.80
N THR A 207 -18.02 -12.60 -6.38
CA THR A 207 -16.65 -12.14 -6.14
C THR A 207 -16.48 -10.73 -6.71
N ILE A 208 -15.72 -9.88 -6.04
CA ILE A 208 -15.37 -8.55 -6.55
C ILE A 208 -13.87 -8.34 -6.45
N HIS A 209 -13.34 -7.61 -7.42
CA HIS A 209 -11.98 -7.10 -7.42
C HIS A 209 -12.02 -5.58 -7.64
N LEU A 210 -11.07 -4.89 -7.01
CA LEU A 210 -10.74 -3.52 -7.36
C LEU A 210 -9.26 -3.24 -7.14
N ASN A 211 -8.75 -2.30 -7.92
CA ASN A 211 -7.41 -1.77 -7.78
C ASN A 211 -7.44 -0.28 -8.10
N TYR A 212 -6.86 0.57 -7.26
CA TYR A 212 -6.60 1.97 -7.60
C TYR A 212 -5.19 2.32 -7.18
N ARG A 213 -4.38 2.79 -8.13
CA ARG A 213 -2.95 3.01 -7.95
C ARG A 213 -2.48 4.30 -8.59
N TYR A 214 -1.38 4.78 -8.07
CA TYR A 214 -0.64 5.93 -8.55
C TYR A 214 0.82 5.56 -8.70
N PHE A 215 1.41 5.99 -9.80
CA PHE A 215 2.83 5.88 -10.05
C PHE A 215 3.38 7.27 -10.39
N GLU A 216 4.56 7.60 -9.85
CA GLU A 216 5.28 8.83 -10.19
C GLU A 216 6.79 8.57 -10.14
N THR A 217 7.52 9.05 -11.14
CA THR A 217 8.98 9.18 -11.09
C THR A 217 9.38 10.51 -10.47
N ALA A 218 10.52 10.59 -9.80
CA ALA A 218 11.06 11.85 -9.29
C ALA A 218 12.30 12.32 -10.06
N ASN A 219 12.40 13.64 -10.22
CA ASN A 219 13.62 14.29 -10.65
C ASN A 219 14.66 14.31 -9.49
N PRO A 220 15.96 14.57 -9.76
CA PRO A 220 16.98 14.57 -8.71
C PRO A 220 16.71 15.53 -7.53
N ASP A 221 16.01 16.64 -7.79
CA ASP A 221 15.58 17.61 -6.78
C ASP A 221 14.35 17.17 -5.96
N GLY A 222 13.74 16.03 -6.31
CA GLY A 222 12.57 15.46 -5.65
C GLY A 222 11.23 15.94 -6.21
N SER A 223 11.26 16.82 -7.22
CA SER A 223 10.06 17.26 -7.93
C SER A 223 9.48 16.11 -8.78
N SER A 224 8.18 16.20 -9.08
CA SER A 224 7.46 15.22 -9.91
C SER A 224 8.04 15.20 -11.33
N GLY A 225 8.40 14.01 -11.80
CA GLY A 225 8.61 13.69 -13.20
C GLY A 225 7.32 13.18 -13.84
N ALA A 226 7.42 12.10 -14.62
CA ALA A 226 6.28 11.42 -15.23
C ALA A 226 5.41 10.73 -14.17
N TRP A 227 4.10 10.73 -14.37
CA TRP A 227 3.14 10.15 -13.44
C TRP A 227 1.91 9.63 -14.18
N TRP A 228 1.21 8.69 -13.56
CA TRP A 228 -0.09 8.25 -14.05
C TRP A 228 -0.89 7.57 -12.93
N PHE A 229 -2.20 7.56 -13.11
CA PHE A 229 -3.11 6.71 -12.36
C PHE A 229 -3.48 5.46 -13.16
N GLY A 230 -3.76 4.39 -12.44
CA GLY A 230 -4.31 3.17 -13.00
C GLY A 230 -5.30 2.55 -12.03
N GLY A 231 -6.20 1.73 -12.53
CA GLY A 231 -7.16 1.09 -11.66
C GLY A 231 -8.39 0.54 -12.34
N GLY A 232 -9.40 0.26 -11.53
CA GLY A 232 -10.64 -0.33 -11.96
C GLY A 232 -11.32 -1.12 -10.86
N SER A 233 -12.56 -1.52 -11.15
CA SER A 233 -13.31 -2.48 -10.35
C SER A 233 -14.13 -3.36 -11.28
N ASP A 234 -14.19 -4.65 -10.99
CA ASP A 234 -14.91 -5.63 -11.78
C ASP A 234 -15.64 -6.66 -10.91
N LEU A 235 -16.77 -7.15 -11.42
CA LEU A 235 -17.66 -8.07 -10.71
C LEU A 235 -17.65 -9.46 -11.34
N THR A 236 -17.46 -10.48 -10.52
CA THR A 236 -17.37 -11.89 -10.91
C THR A 236 -18.46 -12.72 -10.22
N PRO A 237 -19.71 -12.72 -10.75
CA PRO A 237 -20.79 -13.55 -10.22
C PRO A 237 -20.59 -15.03 -10.56
N ASN A 238 -21.12 -15.94 -9.72
CA ASN A 238 -21.31 -17.35 -10.09
C ASN A 238 -22.70 -17.57 -10.68
N TYR A 239 -23.69 -16.79 -10.26
CA TYR A 239 -25.02 -16.77 -10.85
C TYR A 239 -25.36 -15.35 -11.28
N LEU A 240 -25.91 -15.20 -12.48
CA LEU A 240 -26.26 -13.90 -13.01
C LEU A 240 -27.56 -13.37 -12.38
N PHE A 241 -27.44 -12.22 -11.70
CA PHE A 241 -28.54 -11.36 -11.30
C PHE A 241 -28.42 -10.06 -12.09
N GLU A 242 -29.36 -9.81 -13.01
CA GLU A 242 -29.26 -8.67 -13.93
C GLU A 242 -29.36 -7.34 -13.18
N GLU A 243 -30.15 -7.30 -12.10
CA GLU A 243 -30.27 -6.14 -11.24
C GLU A 243 -28.98 -5.78 -10.49
N ASP A 244 -28.13 -6.76 -10.19
CA ASP A 244 -26.83 -6.51 -9.55
C ASP A 244 -25.81 -6.01 -10.57
N ALA A 245 -25.85 -6.57 -11.79
CA ALA A 245 -25.03 -6.12 -12.90
C ALA A 245 -25.35 -4.67 -13.27
N ILE A 246 -26.63 -4.33 -13.41
CA ILE A 246 -27.09 -2.97 -13.70
C ILE A 246 -26.70 -2.03 -12.56
N LEU A 247 -26.94 -2.39 -11.29
CA LEU A 247 -26.57 -1.56 -10.14
C LEU A 247 -25.07 -1.25 -10.13
N PHE A 248 -24.23 -2.29 -10.32
CA PHE A 248 -22.79 -2.15 -10.31
C PHE A 248 -22.29 -1.24 -11.44
N HIS A 249 -22.71 -1.55 -12.67
CA HIS A 249 -22.30 -0.78 -13.85
C HIS A 249 -22.88 0.64 -13.86
N LYS A 250 -24.10 0.85 -13.35
CA LYS A 250 -24.67 2.19 -13.18
C LYS A 250 -23.86 3.02 -12.20
N SER A 251 -23.46 2.46 -11.06
CA SER A 251 -22.62 3.16 -10.08
C SER A 251 -21.28 3.60 -10.67
N LEU A 252 -20.65 2.73 -11.47
CA LEU A 252 -19.40 3.06 -12.15
C LEU A 252 -19.63 4.12 -13.23
N LYS A 253 -20.71 4.01 -14.01
CA LYS A 253 -21.07 4.98 -15.03
C LYS A 253 -21.37 6.36 -14.45
N ASP A 254 -22.19 6.44 -13.40
CA ASP A 254 -22.51 7.69 -12.72
C ASP A 254 -21.23 8.38 -12.22
N THR A 255 -20.29 7.60 -11.68
CA THR A 255 -18.99 8.11 -11.24
C THR A 255 -18.14 8.60 -12.43
N CYS A 256 -18.02 7.82 -13.49
CA CYS A 256 -17.31 8.22 -14.70
C CYS A 256 -17.92 9.49 -15.33
N ASP A 257 -19.24 9.54 -15.48
CA ASP A 257 -19.96 10.63 -16.13
C ASP A 257 -19.83 11.98 -15.39
N ALA A 258 -19.58 11.94 -14.08
CA ALA A 258 -19.31 13.13 -13.27
C ALA A 258 -17.97 13.81 -13.62
N HIS A 259 -17.01 13.06 -14.17
CA HIS A 259 -15.69 13.57 -14.56
C HIS A 259 -15.55 13.70 -16.08
N ASN A 260 -15.90 12.65 -16.82
CA ASN A 260 -15.89 12.63 -18.27
C ASN A 260 -16.79 11.50 -18.80
N LYS A 261 -17.80 11.85 -19.61
CA LYS A 261 -18.77 10.91 -20.20
C LYS A 261 -18.14 9.86 -21.12
N GLU A 262 -16.93 10.08 -21.61
CA GLU A 262 -16.18 9.10 -22.41
C GLU A 262 -15.49 8.03 -21.56
N PHE A 263 -15.33 8.25 -20.26
CA PHE A 263 -14.61 7.32 -19.38
C PHE A 263 -15.30 5.98 -19.26
N TYR A 264 -16.61 5.95 -18.97
CA TYR A 264 -17.32 4.69 -18.81
C TYR A 264 -17.25 3.80 -20.07
N PRO A 265 -17.66 4.23 -21.27
CA PRO A 265 -17.63 3.37 -22.45
C PRO A 265 -16.20 2.90 -22.78
N LYS A 266 -15.18 3.77 -22.62
CA LYS A 266 -13.78 3.41 -22.84
C LYS A 266 -13.28 2.38 -21.83
N PHE A 267 -13.48 2.62 -20.55
CA PHE A 267 -12.94 1.78 -19.47
C PHE A 267 -13.73 0.48 -19.31
N LYS A 268 -15.03 0.47 -19.62
CA LYS A 268 -15.84 -0.75 -19.66
C LYS A 268 -15.36 -1.69 -20.75
N LYS A 269 -15.20 -1.17 -21.97
CA LYS A 269 -14.65 -1.95 -23.08
C LYS A 269 -13.26 -2.51 -22.74
N TRP A 270 -12.39 -1.69 -22.15
CA TRP A 270 -11.07 -2.14 -21.74
C TRP A 270 -11.15 -3.22 -20.65
N CYS A 271 -12.10 -3.11 -19.72
CA CYS A 271 -12.34 -4.13 -18.70
C CYS A 271 -12.73 -5.48 -19.32
N ASP A 272 -13.62 -5.48 -20.30
CA ASP A 272 -14.06 -6.69 -21.00
C ASP A 272 -12.91 -7.36 -21.75
N GLU A 273 -12.04 -6.57 -22.37
CA GLU A 273 -10.85 -7.05 -23.11
C GLU A 273 -9.73 -7.53 -22.17
N TYR A 274 -9.54 -6.86 -21.03
CA TYR A 274 -8.46 -7.16 -20.09
C TYR A 274 -8.73 -8.44 -19.31
N PHE A 275 -9.95 -8.59 -18.75
CA PHE A 275 -10.32 -9.75 -17.93
C PHE A 275 -10.84 -10.92 -18.76
N TYR A 276 -10.16 -11.24 -19.86
CA TYR A 276 -10.56 -12.30 -20.80
C TYR A 276 -9.64 -13.53 -20.71
N ASN A 277 -10.21 -14.69 -20.36
CA ASN A 277 -9.53 -15.97 -20.37
C ASN A 277 -9.39 -16.49 -21.81
N LYS A 278 -8.33 -16.09 -22.51
CA LYS A 278 -8.09 -16.41 -23.94
C LYS A 278 -8.24 -17.89 -24.28
N HIS A 279 -7.74 -18.78 -23.41
CA HIS A 279 -7.77 -20.23 -23.62
C HIS A 279 -9.15 -20.86 -23.33
N ARG A 280 -10.07 -20.15 -22.64
CA ARG A 280 -11.46 -20.56 -22.41
C ARG A 280 -12.46 -19.84 -23.32
N ARG A 281 -12.02 -18.75 -23.95
CA ARG A 281 -12.83 -17.84 -24.76
C ARG A 281 -14.03 -17.27 -23.99
N GLU A 282 -13.79 -16.84 -22.74
CA GLU A 282 -14.78 -16.21 -21.87
C GLU A 282 -14.11 -15.14 -21.00
N SER A 283 -14.87 -14.12 -20.60
CA SER A 283 -14.47 -13.18 -19.57
C SER A 283 -14.49 -13.84 -18.18
N ARG A 284 -13.67 -13.32 -17.27
CA ARG A 284 -13.61 -13.76 -15.87
C ARG A 284 -14.95 -13.56 -15.17
N GLY A 285 -15.57 -12.41 -15.42
CA GLY A 285 -16.82 -11.95 -14.84
C GLY A 285 -17.58 -11.02 -15.81
N ILE A 286 -18.53 -10.25 -15.29
CA ILE A 286 -19.40 -9.37 -16.09
C ILE A 286 -18.79 -7.98 -16.34
N GLY A 287 -17.47 -7.86 -16.18
CA GLY A 287 -16.72 -6.63 -16.37
C GLY A 287 -16.96 -5.60 -15.26
N GLY A 288 -16.78 -4.34 -15.62
CA GLY A 288 -16.78 -3.17 -14.75
C GLY A 288 -16.04 -2.04 -15.46
N ILE A 289 -15.07 -1.40 -14.81
CA ILE A 289 -14.16 -0.46 -15.46
C ILE A 289 -12.71 -0.90 -15.24
N PHE A 290 -11.88 -0.70 -16.25
CA PHE A 290 -10.43 -0.87 -16.18
C PHE A 290 -9.73 0.25 -16.94
N PHE A 291 -8.68 0.80 -16.35
CA PHE A 291 -7.84 1.81 -16.96
C PHE A 291 -6.41 1.71 -16.46
N ASP A 292 -5.50 2.14 -17.32
CA ASP A 292 -4.09 2.33 -17.03
C ASP A 292 -3.65 3.60 -17.75
N ASP A 293 -2.51 4.15 -17.36
CA ASP A 293 -1.91 5.31 -18.05
C ASP A 293 -2.80 6.55 -18.11
N LEU A 294 -3.56 6.83 -17.04
CA LEU A 294 -4.28 8.10 -16.90
C LEU A 294 -3.32 9.17 -16.40
N ASP A 295 -2.85 10.00 -17.32
CA ASP A 295 -1.85 11.05 -17.10
C ASP A 295 -2.29 12.43 -17.65
N GLU A 296 -1.35 13.36 -17.75
CA GLU A 296 -1.59 14.73 -18.23
C GLU A 296 -2.23 14.82 -19.63
N THR A 297 -2.16 13.77 -20.45
CA THR A 297 -2.81 13.74 -21.76
C THR A 297 -4.33 13.56 -21.68
N THR A 298 -4.82 13.07 -20.54
CA THR A 298 -6.25 12.83 -20.31
C THR A 298 -6.91 13.99 -19.58
N ALA A 299 -6.33 14.42 -18.45
CA ALA A 299 -6.75 15.59 -17.68
C ALA A 299 -5.64 16.00 -16.70
N ASP A 300 -5.79 17.14 -16.03
CA ASP A 300 -4.83 17.55 -15.01
C ASP A 300 -4.82 16.57 -13.81
N LYS A 301 -3.70 16.55 -13.09
CA LYS A 301 -3.45 15.61 -11.99
C LYS A 301 -4.51 15.68 -10.88
N GLU A 302 -5.07 16.86 -10.60
CA GLU A 302 -6.09 17.04 -9.56
C GLU A 302 -7.44 16.48 -9.99
N SER A 303 -7.86 16.76 -11.23
CA SER A 303 -9.09 16.18 -11.81
C SER A 303 -9.04 14.66 -11.85
N LEU A 304 -7.91 14.08 -12.28
CA LEU A 304 -7.74 12.62 -12.27
C LEU A 304 -7.71 12.06 -10.85
N PHE A 305 -7.07 12.73 -9.89
CA PHE A 305 -7.10 12.29 -8.50
C PHE A 305 -8.53 12.31 -7.93
N ALA A 306 -9.33 13.34 -8.22
CA ALA A 306 -10.74 13.40 -7.83
C ALA A 306 -11.55 12.22 -8.41
N PHE A 307 -11.33 11.88 -9.68
CA PHE A 307 -11.93 10.70 -10.32
C PHE A 307 -11.55 9.40 -9.59
N ILE A 308 -10.28 9.22 -9.23
CA ILE A 308 -9.82 8.05 -8.45
C ILE A 308 -10.48 8.01 -7.07
N GLN A 309 -10.61 9.17 -6.43
CA GLN A 309 -11.24 9.26 -5.11
C GLN A 309 -12.71 8.83 -5.14
N GLU A 310 -13.49 9.35 -6.09
CA GLU A 310 -14.89 9.00 -6.22
C GLU A 310 -15.09 7.55 -6.67
N SER A 311 -14.25 7.08 -7.60
CA SER A 311 -14.28 5.69 -8.07
C SER A 311 -14.06 4.70 -6.94
N LEU A 312 -13.05 4.91 -6.09
CA LEU A 312 -12.79 4.06 -4.94
C LEU A 312 -13.90 4.16 -3.88
N LYS A 313 -14.42 5.36 -3.61
CA LYS A 313 -15.52 5.57 -2.65
C LYS A 313 -16.84 4.93 -3.10
N SER A 314 -17.07 4.79 -4.40
CA SER A 314 -18.27 4.15 -4.95
C SER A 314 -18.38 2.66 -4.60
N PHE A 315 -17.26 2.01 -4.28
CA PHE A 315 -17.22 0.56 -4.01
C PHE A 315 -18.10 0.14 -2.83
N VAL A 316 -17.92 0.77 -1.67
CA VAL A 316 -18.60 0.34 -0.42
C VAL A 316 -20.12 0.38 -0.57
N PRO A 317 -20.78 1.50 -0.93
CA PRO A 317 -22.24 1.53 -1.03
C PRO A 317 -22.77 0.53 -2.07
N THR A 318 -22.09 0.38 -3.20
CA THR A 318 -22.52 -0.51 -4.29
C THR A 318 -22.36 -1.98 -3.92
N TYR A 319 -21.19 -2.41 -3.45
CA TYR A 319 -20.95 -3.81 -3.13
C TYR A 319 -21.73 -4.26 -1.89
N THR A 320 -21.83 -3.43 -0.86
CA THR A 320 -22.63 -3.75 0.35
C THR A 320 -24.11 -3.92 0.00
N THR A 321 -24.65 -3.14 -0.94
CA THR A 321 -26.04 -3.29 -1.40
C THR A 321 -26.27 -4.63 -2.08
N ILE A 322 -25.33 -5.08 -2.92
CA ILE A 322 -25.38 -6.42 -3.53
C ILE A 322 -25.26 -7.50 -2.44
N MET A 323 -24.27 -7.38 -1.55
CA MET A 323 -24.03 -8.36 -0.49
C MET A 323 -25.24 -8.54 0.42
N ASN A 324 -25.92 -7.46 0.81
CA ASN A 324 -27.12 -7.52 1.66
C ASN A 324 -28.29 -8.24 0.99
N LYS A 325 -28.36 -8.28 -0.35
CA LYS A 325 -29.38 -9.06 -1.08
C LYS A 325 -29.01 -10.53 -1.21
N ARG A 326 -27.72 -10.84 -1.35
CA ARG A 326 -27.27 -12.17 -1.81
C ARG A 326 -26.68 -13.07 -0.73
N LYS A 327 -26.07 -12.50 0.31
CA LYS A 327 -25.26 -13.26 1.28
C LYS A 327 -26.04 -14.35 2.04
N ASP A 328 -27.33 -14.15 2.29
CA ASP A 328 -28.18 -15.06 3.07
C ASP A 328 -29.12 -15.92 2.20
N MET A 329 -29.02 -15.84 0.87
CA MET A 329 -29.87 -16.65 -0.01
C MET A 329 -29.59 -18.14 0.18
N PRO A 330 -30.60 -19.01 0.21
CA PRO A 330 -30.38 -20.45 0.24
C PRO A 330 -29.67 -20.88 -1.05
N PHE A 331 -28.80 -21.89 -0.94
CA PHE A 331 -28.15 -22.52 -2.07
C PHE A 331 -28.03 -24.03 -1.86
N THR A 332 -27.87 -24.75 -2.96
CA THR A 332 -27.68 -26.21 -3.00
C THR A 332 -26.21 -26.58 -3.15
N GLU A 333 -25.86 -27.83 -2.85
CA GLU A 333 -24.49 -28.33 -3.06
C GLU A 333 -24.05 -28.23 -4.54
N LYS A 334 -24.98 -28.41 -5.49
CA LYS A 334 -24.70 -28.22 -6.93
C LYS A 334 -24.31 -26.77 -7.24
N GLU A 335 -24.99 -25.80 -6.63
CA GLU A 335 -24.67 -24.38 -6.81
C GLU A 335 -23.32 -24.01 -6.14
N LYS A 336 -22.99 -24.67 -5.03
CA LYS A 336 -21.67 -24.53 -4.39
C LYS A 336 -20.55 -25.13 -5.23
N GLU A 337 -20.80 -26.27 -5.86
CA GLU A 337 -19.86 -26.90 -6.78
C GLU A 337 -19.61 -26.03 -8.03
N TRP A 338 -20.66 -25.45 -8.60
CA TRP A 338 -20.53 -24.49 -9.69
C TRP A 338 -19.67 -23.28 -9.31
N GLN A 339 -19.86 -22.73 -8.10
CA GLN A 339 -18.97 -21.67 -7.58
C GLN A 339 -17.50 -22.13 -7.56
N GLN A 340 -17.20 -23.37 -7.19
CA GLN A 340 -15.81 -23.86 -7.17
C GLN A 340 -15.22 -23.94 -8.60
N ILE A 341 -16.02 -24.32 -9.58
CA ILE A 341 -15.61 -24.35 -11.00
C ILE A 341 -15.35 -22.93 -11.50
N ARG A 342 -16.24 -21.97 -11.21
CA ARG A 342 -16.04 -20.55 -11.56
C ARG A 342 -14.82 -19.94 -10.88
N ARG A 343 -14.56 -20.30 -9.61
CA ARG A 343 -13.32 -19.91 -8.93
C ARG A 343 -12.07 -20.52 -9.56
N GLY A 344 -12.16 -21.72 -10.13
CA GLY A 344 -11.09 -22.28 -10.96
C GLY A 344 -10.75 -21.38 -12.15
N ARG A 345 -11.77 -20.80 -12.82
CA ARG A 345 -11.58 -19.82 -13.90
C ARG A 345 -10.97 -18.50 -13.42
N TYR A 346 -11.31 -18.08 -12.19
CA TYR A 346 -10.68 -16.93 -11.55
C TYR A 346 -9.18 -17.17 -11.32
N VAL A 347 -8.81 -18.35 -10.80
CA VAL A 347 -7.40 -18.75 -10.60
C VAL A 347 -6.65 -18.85 -11.93
N GLU A 348 -7.26 -19.47 -12.95
CA GLU A 348 -6.69 -19.54 -14.31
C GLU A 348 -6.34 -18.14 -14.83
N PHE A 349 -7.22 -17.15 -14.66
CA PHE A 349 -6.93 -15.78 -15.08
C PHE A 349 -5.74 -15.18 -14.34
N ASN A 350 -5.76 -15.22 -13.00
CA ASN A 350 -4.75 -14.54 -12.20
C ASN A 350 -3.35 -15.15 -12.37
N LEU A 351 -3.24 -16.46 -12.60
CA LEU A 351 -1.93 -17.11 -12.77
C LEU A 351 -1.41 -17.06 -14.21
N VAL A 352 -2.28 -16.99 -15.21
CA VAL A 352 -1.88 -17.07 -16.63
C VAL A 352 -1.86 -15.71 -17.32
N HIS A 353 -2.83 -14.84 -17.04
CA HIS A 353 -3.05 -13.60 -17.82
C HIS A 353 -2.83 -12.31 -17.03
N ASP A 354 -2.99 -12.34 -15.70
CA ASP A 354 -2.90 -11.12 -14.90
C ASP A 354 -1.47 -10.55 -14.86
N ARG A 355 -1.32 -9.36 -15.47
CA ARG A 355 -0.05 -8.62 -15.52
C ARG A 355 0.43 -8.25 -14.11
N GLY A 356 -0.49 -7.90 -13.21
CA GLY A 356 -0.17 -7.48 -11.85
C GLY A 356 0.46 -8.62 -11.02
N THR A 357 -0.20 -9.78 -11.02
CA THR A 357 0.30 -10.99 -10.35
C THR A 357 1.64 -11.44 -10.93
N ALA A 358 1.75 -11.52 -12.26
CA ALA A 358 3.00 -11.90 -12.92
C ALA A 358 4.15 -10.93 -12.57
N PHE A 359 3.92 -9.62 -12.65
CA PHE A 359 4.94 -8.63 -12.30
C PHE A 359 5.34 -8.73 -10.82
N GLY A 360 4.37 -8.85 -9.92
CA GLY A 360 4.60 -8.97 -8.49
C GLY A 360 5.47 -10.18 -8.15
N LEU A 361 5.17 -11.36 -8.69
CA LEU A 361 5.91 -12.60 -8.40
C LEU A 361 7.33 -12.61 -8.99
N ASN A 362 7.55 -11.90 -10.09
CA ASN A 362 8.84 -11.85 -10.79
C ASN A 362 9.75 -10.69 -10.33
N THR A 363 9.28 -9.83 -9.43
CA THR A 363 10.08 -8.74 -8.87
C THR A 363 10.95 -9.25 -7.71
N PRO A 364 12.21 -8.79 -7.54
CA PRO A 364 13.05 -9.20 -6.41
C PRO A 364 12.43 -8.87 -5.04
N GLY A 365 12.54 -9.82 -4.11
CA GLY A 365 12.02 -9.69 -2.74
C GLY A 365 10.49 -9.50 -2.64
N PRO A 366 9.66 -10.25 -3.41
CA PRO A 366 8.23 -10.00 -3.42
C PRO A 366 7.59 -10.52 -2.13
N ARG A 367 6.61 -9.78 -1.60
CA ARG A 367 5.74 -10.31 -0.55
C ARG A 367 4.69 -11.21 -1.19
N VAL A 368 5.09 -12.45 -1.47
CA VAL A 368 4.26 -13.47 -2.17
C VAL A 368 2.87 -13.60 -1.55
N GLU A 369 2.78 -13.61 -0.22
CA GLU A 369 1.50 -13.70 0.49
C GLU A 369 0.55 -12.51 0.24
N SER A 370 1.07 -11.31 -0.05
CA SER A 370 0.22 -10.17 -0.44
C SER A 370 -0.30 -10.33 -1.86
N ILE A 371 0.52 -10.90 -2.75
CA ILE A 371 0.19 -11.08 -4.15
C ILE A 371 -0.87 -12.19 -4.30
N LEU A 372 -0.66 -13.34 -3.64
CA LEU A 372 -1.56 -14.50 -3.69
C LEU A 372 -2.77 -14.37 -2.75
N MET A 373 -2.91 -13.22 -2.07
CA MET A 373 -4.12 -12.86 -1.34
C MET A 373 -5.37 -12.91 -2.24
N SER A 374 -5.21 -12.64 -3.55
CA SER A 374 -6.26 -12.69 -4.56
C SER A 374 -6.81 -14.09 -4.84
N MET A 375 -6.12 -15.16 -4.43
CA MET A 375 -6.61 -16.52 -4.64
C MET A 375 -7.79 -16.84 -3.72
N PRO A 376 -8.84 -17.55 -4.18
CA PRO A 376 -9.91 -18.06 -3.31
C PRO A 376 -9.35 -19.11 -2.34
N LEU A 377 -10.11 -19.42 -1.27
CA LEU A 377 -9.73 -20.47 -0.33
C LEU A 377 -9.76 -21.85 -0.99
N THR A 378 -10.77 -22.10 -1.82
CA THR A 378 -10.94 -23.34 -2.59
C THR A 378 -11.37 -23.05 -4.03
N ALA A 379 -10.99 -23.94 -4.93
CA ALA A 379 -11.38 -23.96 -6.34
C ALA A 379 -11.37 -25.42 -6.85
N THR A 380 -12.08 -25.69 -7.95
CA THR A 380 -12.14 -27.04 -8.53
C THR A 380 -12.00 -27.00 -10.05
N TRP A 381 -11.30 -27.99 -10.60
CA TRP A 381 -11.20 -28.25 -12.03
C TRP A 381 -11.79 -29.62 -12.34
N LYS A 382 -12.85 -29.63 -13.14
CA LYS A 382 -13.45 -30.84 -13.68
C LYS A 382 -13.10 -30.99 -15.15
N TYR A 383 -12.71 -32.19 -15.55
CA TYR A 383 -12.39 -32.50 -16.94
C TYR A 383 -13.65 -32.39 -17.81
N MET A 384 -13.59 -31.60 -18.89
CA MET A 384 -14.67 -31.42 -19.88
C MET A 384 -16.04 -31.08 -19.25
N TYR A 385 -16.06 -30.30 -18.16
CA TYR A 385 -17.31 -29.86 -17.55
C TYR A 385 -18.04 -28.86 -18.46
N GLU A 386 -19.32 -29.12 -18.70
CA GLU A 386 -20.26 -28.23 -19.36
C GLU A 386 -21.51 -28.09 -18.48
N PRO A 387 -22.06 -26.87 -18.31
CA PRO A 387 -23.31 -26.69 -17.58
C PRO A 387 -24.49 -27.32 -18.32
N GLU A 388 -25.53 -27.70 -17.58
CA GLU A 388 -26.76 -28.25 -18.18
C GLU A 388 -27.41 -27.22 -19.13
N PRO A 389 -27.90 -27.65 -20.31
CA PRO A 389 -28.59 -26.74 -21.23
C PRO A 389 -29.81 -26.06 -20.59
N GLY A 390 -29.95 -24.75 -20.77
CA GLY A 390 -31.03 -23.95 -20.20
C GLY A 390 -30.89 -23.64 -18.70
N SER A 391 -29.80 -24.07 -18.05
CA SER A 391 -29.52 -23.80 -16.65
C SER A 391 -29.09 -22.34 -16.40
N ARG A 392 -29.08 -21.93 -15.12
CA ARG A 392 -28.62 -20.59 -14.73
C ARG A 392 -27.10 -20.44 -14.94
N GLU A 393 -26.37 -21.54 -14.84
CA GLU A 393 -24.94 -21.68 -15.09
C GLU A 393 -24.64 -21.41 -16.57
N GLU A 394 -25.39 -22.02 -17.48
CA GLU A 394 -25.28 -21.78 -18.92
C GLU A 394 -25.64 -20.34 -19.28
N LYS A 395 -26.67 -19.76 -18.63
CA LYS A 395 -27.03 -18.33 -18.81
C LYS A 395 -25.86 -17.40 -18.48
N LEU A 396 -25.12 -17.68 -17.41
CA LEU A 396 -23.92 -16.91 -17.08
C LEU A 396 -22.84 -17.10 -18.14
N GLU A 397 -22.50 -18.35 -18.52
CA GLU A 397 -21.45 -18.61 -19.50
C GLU A 397 -21.69 -17.89 -20.83
N LYS A 398 -22.94 -17.82 -21.31
CA LYS A 398 -23.28 -17.08 -22.53
C LYS A 398 -22.87 -15.61 -22.44
N VAL A 399 -23.17 -14.95 -21.32
CA VAL A 399 -22.80 -13.55 -21.07
C VAL A 399 -21.28 -13.38 -20.90
N LEU A 400 -20.57 -14.37 -20.38
CA LEU A 400 -19.12 -14.31 -20.25
C LEU A 400 -18.41 -14.52 -21.60
N ARG A 401 -18.96 -15.33 -22.50
CA ARG A 401 -18.44 -15.51 -23.87
C ARG A 401 -18.70 -14.30 -24.73
N GLU A 402 -19.85 -13.65 -24.54
CA GLU A 402 -20.31 -12.48 -25.27
C GLU A 402 -20.66 -11.35 -24.30
N PRO A 403 -19.65 -10.56 -23.86
CA PRO A 403 -19.89 -9.41 -23.00
C PRO A 403 -20.94 -8.48 -23.60
N LYS A 404 -21.88 -8.03 -22.78
CA LYS A 404 -22.98 -7.15 -23.19
C LYS A 404 -22.90 -5.80 -22.48
N GLU A 405 -23.68 -4.85 -22.96
CA GLU A 405 -23.91 -3.58 -22.25
C GLU A 405 -24.94 -3.76 -21.14
N TRP A 406 -24.69 -3.11 -20.01
CA TRP A 406 -25.55 -3.18 -18.82
C TRP A 406 -26.33 -1.89 -18.56
N VAL A 407 -25.85 -0.73 -19.01
CA VAL A 407 -26.41 0.61 -18.76
C VAL A 407 -26.17 1.58 -19.91
#